data_AF-A0A6P5KLQ9-F1
#
_entry.id   AF-A0A6P5KLQ9-F1
#
_cell.length_a   1.000
_cell.length_b   1.000
_cell.length_c   1.000
_cell.angle_alpha   90.00
_cell.angle_beta   90.00
_cell.angle_gamma   90.00
#
_symmetry.space_group_name_H-M   'P 1'
#
loop_
_entity.id
_entity.type
_entity.pdbx_description
1 polymer ?
#
loop_
_entity_poly.entity_id
_entity_poly.type
_entity_poly.pdbx_seq_one_letter_code
_entity_poly.pdbx_strand_id
1 'polypeptide(L)'
;MKDPLTNCSYNKVYKDLKEVSQNGENFCKQLMSILQQRANLEITYAKGLQKLAGKLTKALQNTTKNCICSAWTFASESMKSAADLHQKLGKAIQSEAIKPTQQILSAQEKKKRTLDNEVDKMANLVINNWSQQIKAKKKLMVETKKHEALFHSVDRAKQSVTEKQKRKLLNKLKKSTEKLAKEDESYYQKNIAGYTTRLKWEATLQNCYQNVLDLEKERIQLLCNILNQYNQHVSIFGQTLTTGHTQLHCAISKVDIEKDIRTLMEETAISTTEEESEFLLTDYFEEDPANGMDRERRKSSIKSKLSRLQEDIEKASRDKEGLERMLNVYTANPSFSDAKTKKETAALVDETNLKLDLLQANFFKLSSVLADLEQTPKPTHACSSCISTWKEKDQIHSSVKISRPFMMKRLENVVTRASSSEQSNKSESPSLASGITSHGNGTCKALYPFQARRDDELNLEKGDIVTIYEKQNEGWWFGSLKGKKGHFPSAYVEEVPSNNAKA
;
A
#
# COMPACT_ATOMS: atom_id res chain seq x y z
N MET A 1 -31.35 -33.41 -53.79
CA MET A 1 -32.08 -34.45 -53.02
C MET A 1 -32.42 -33.82 -51.68
N LYS A 2 -33.63 -34.01 -51.12
CA LYS A 2 -33.96 -33.48 -49.78
C LYS A 2 -32.99 -34.09 -48.77
N ASP A 3 -32.28 -33.26 -48.01
CA ASP A 3 -31.44 -33.70 -46.90
C ASP A 3 -32.34 -34.15 -45.74
N PRO A 4 -32.24 -35.42 -45.29
CA PRO A 4 -33.07 -35.95 -44.21
C PRO A 4 -32.75 -35.34 -42.84
N LEU A 5 -31.65 -34.59 -42.70
CA LEU A 5 -31.18 -34.07 -41.41
C LEU A 5 -31.55 -32.59 -41.17
N THR A 6 -31.95 -31.84 -42.20
CA THR A 6 -32.07 -30.37 -42.14
C THR A 6 -33.09 -29.87 -41.10
N ASN A 7 -34.21 -30.57 -40.93
CA ASN A 7 -35.28 -30.19 -40.00
C ASN A 7 -35.30 -31.04 -38.71
N CYS A 8 -34.19 -31.72 -38.40
CA CYS A 8 -34.13 -32.52 -37.18
C CYS A 8 -33.92 -31.63 -35.95
N SER A 9 -34.86 -31.70 -35.00
CA SER A 9 -34.80 -30.98 -33.71
C SER A 9 -33.52 -31.29 -32.93
N TYR A 10 -33.10 -32.56 -32.85
CA TYR A 10 -31.86 -32.96 -32.19
C TYR A 10 -30.60 -32.30 -32.79
N ASN A 11 -30.54 -32.21 -34.13
CA ASN A 11 -29.43 -31.55 -34.81
C ASN A 11 -29.41 -30.03 -34.54
N LYS A 12 -30.59 -29.41 -34.44
CA LYS A 12 -30.70 -27.99 -34.07
C LYS A 12 -30.19 -27.75 -32.64
N VAL A 13 -30.69 -28.52 -31.67
CA VAL A 13 -30.28 -28.41 -30.25
C VAL A 13 -28.77 -28.63 -30.08
N TYR A 14 -28.19 -29.59 -30.79
CA TYR A 14 -26.74 -29.80 -30.77
C TYR A 14 -25.96 -28.60 -31.32
N LYS A 15 -26.41 -28.01 -32.45
CA LYS A 15 -25.78 -26.82 -33.03
C LYS A 15 -25.88 -25.59 -32.12
N ASP A 16 -27.04 -25.37 -31.52
CA ASP A 16 -27.26 -24.26 -30.59
C ASP A 16 -26.31 -24.39 -29.38
N LEU A 17 -26.14 -25.61 -28.83
CA LEU A 17 -25.19 -25.84 -27.74
C LEU A 17 -23.73 -25.64 -28.16
N LYS A 18 -23.35 -26.04 -29.38
CA LYS A 18 -22.00 -25.78 -29.91
C LYS A 18 -21.70 -24.29 -30.00
N GLU A 19 -22.67 -23.49 -30.43
CA GLU A 19 -22.53 -22.03 -30.50
C GLU A 19 -22.30 -21.44 -29.11
N VAL A 20 -23.11 -21.83 -28.11
CA VAL A 20 -22.90 -21.41 -26.71
C VAL A 20 -21.50 -21.79 -26.22
N SER A 21 -21.06 -23.03 -26.48
CA SER A 21 -19.75 -23.50 -26.07
C SER A 21 -18.60 -22.76 -26.77
N GLN A 22 -18.77 -22.37 -28.03
CA GLN A 22 -17.79 -21.56 -28.77
C GLN A 22 -17.72 -20.13 -28.22
N ASN A 23 -18.86 -19.54 -27.88
CA ASN A 23 -18.92 -18.23 -27.24
C ASN A 23 -18.22 -18.24 -25.88
N GLY A 24 -18.42 -19.31 -25.09
CA GLY A 24 -17.73 -19.52 -23.83
C GLY A 24 -16.20 -19.61 -23.97
N GLU A 25 -15.72 -20.29 -25.01
CA GLU A 25 -14.28 -20.35 -25.33
C GLU A 25 -13.72 -18.98 -25.74
N ASN A 26 -14.43 -18.25 -26.59
CA ASN A 26 -14.04 -16.91 -27.03
C ASN A 26 -13.96 -15.94 -25.83
N PHE A 27 -14.94 -16.01 -24.93
CA PHE A 27 -14.92 -15.25 -23.68
C PHE A 27 -13.69 -15.59 -22.83
N CYS A 28 -13.37 -16.88 -22.62
CA CYS A 28 -12.18 -17.27 -21.86
C CYS A 28 -10.88 -16.76 -22.50
N LYS A 29 -10.77 -16.76 -23.84
CA LYS A 29 -9.61 -16.18 -24.56
C LYS A 29 -9.47 -14.68 -24.29
N GLN A 30 -10.57 -13.93 -24.34
CA GLN A 30 -10.57 -12.51 -24.01
C GLN A 30 -10.23 -12.27 -22.54
N LEU A 31 -10.82 -13.04 -21.63
CA LEU A 31 -10.57 -12.95 -20.20
C LEU A 31 -9.10 -13.21 -19.87
N MET A 32 -8.47 -14.23 -20.47
CA MET A 32 -7.04 -14.48 -20.28
C MET A 32 -6.18 -13.29 -20.73
N SER A 33 -6.52 -12.65 -21.86
CA SER A 33 -5.82 -11.44 -22.32
C SER A 33 -5.94 -10.30 -21.31
N ILE A 34 -7.15 -10.05 -20.80
CA ILE A 34 -7.41 -9.02 -19.78
C ILE A 34 -6.64 -9.33 -18.50
N LEU A 35 -6.70 -10.57 -18.02
CA LEU A 35 -5.99 -11.01 -16.82
C LEU A 35 -4.46 -10.92 -16.99
N GLN A 36 -3.94 -11.19 -18.19
CA GLN A 36 -2.52 -11.04 -18.48
C GLN A 36 -2.08 -9.57 -18.38
N GLN A 37 -2.86 -8.66 -18.95
CA GLN A 37 -2.61 -7.22 -18.83
C GLN A 37 -2.67 -6.77 -17.37
N ARG A 38 -3.70 -7.23 -16.63
CA ARG A 38 -3.83 -6.96 -15.21
C ARG A 38 -2.61 -7.44 -14.41
N ALA A 39 -2.19 -8.69 -14.60
CA ALA A 39 -1.02 -9.24 -13.94
C ALA A 39 0.26 -8.44 -14.23
N ASN A 40 0.43 -7.99 -15.48
CA ASN A 40 1.58 -7.18 -15.87
C ASN A 40 1.60 -5.81 -15.18
N LEU A 41 0.42 -5.17 -15.03
CA LEU A 41 0.28 -3.92 -14.28
C LEU A 41 0.67 -4.09 -12.82
N GLU A 42 0.17 -5.14 -12.17
CA GLU A 42 0.49 -5.44 -10.76
C GLU A 42 2.00 -5.64 -10.55
N ILE A 43 2.64 -6.43 -11.42
CA ILE A 43 4.08 -6.70 -11.35
C ILE A 43 4.90 -5.42 -11.61
N THR A 44 4.44 -4.56 -12.52
CA THR A 44 5.13 -3.31 -12.85
C THR A 44 5.05 -2.32 -11.70
N TYR A 45 3.85 -2.16 -11.11
CA TYR A 45 3.64 -1.31 -9.95
C TYR A 45 4.46 -1.79 -8.75
N ALA A 46 4.46 -3.09 -8.47
CA ALA A 46 5.29 -3.71 -7.43
C ALA A 46 6.77 -3.35 -7.57
N LYS A 47 7.34 -3.47 -8.77
CA LYS A 47 8.75 -3.11 -9.04
C LYS A 47 9.01 -1.63 -8.79
N GLY A 48 8.09 -0.76 -9.20
CA GLY A 48 8.19 0.68 -8.98
C GLY A 48 8.18 1.02 -7.49
N LEU A 49 7.25 0.43 -6.74
CA LEU A 49 7.09 0.66 -5.31
C LEU A 49 8.29 0.12 -4.52
N GLN A 50 8.78 -1.08 -4.85
CA GLN A 50 10.00 -1.65 -4.26
C GLN A 50 11.23 -0.74 -4.48
N LYS A 51 11.36 -0.15 -5.67
CA LYS A 51 12.47 0.78 -5.99
C LYS A 51 12.38 2.06 -5.15
N LEU A 52 11.18 2.64 -5.00
CA LEU A 52 10.96 3.82 -4.16
C LEU A 52 11.25 3.52 -2.70
N ALA A 53 10.74 2.40 -2.19
CA ALA A 53 10.98 1.97 -0.82
C ALA A 53 12.48 1.79 -0.55
N GLY A 54 13.21 1.15 -1.48
CA GLY A 54 14.65 0.98 -1.38
C GLY A 54 15.43 2.29 -1.39
N LYS A 55 15.01 3.29 -2.18
CA LYS A 55 15.61 4.64 -2.16
C LYS A 55 15.40 5.31 -0.80
N LEU A 56 14.19 5.25 -0.26
CA LEU A 56 13.89 5.82 1.06
C LEU A 56 14.69 5.13 2.16
N THR A 57 14.76 3.79 2.18
CA THR A 57 15.59 3.05 3.14
C THR A 57 17.05 3.53 3.11
N LYS A 58 17.64 3.71 1.91
CA LYS A 58 19.01 4.19 1.76
C LYS A 58 19.21 5.62 2.24
N ALA A 59 18.25 6.51 2.00
CA ALA A 59 18.31 7.88 2.50
C ALA A 59 18.31 7.92 4.04
N LEU A 60 17.49 7.07 4.66
CA LEU A 60 17.37 6.97 6.12
C LEU A 60 18.63 6.39 6.78
N GLN A 61 19.40 5.53 6.10
CA GLN A 61 20.66 4.98 6.62
C GLN A 61 21.71 6.04 6.92
N ASN A 62 21.70 7.16 6.18
CA ASN A 62 22.66 8.25 6.35
C ASN A 62 22.16 9.35 7.29
N THR A 63 21.00 9.15 7.92
CA THR A 63 20.36 10.13 8.81
C THR A 63 20.53 9.71 10.27
N THR A 64 20.72 10.67 11.17
CA THR A 64 20.74 10.42 12.61
C THR A 64 19.45 9.71 13.04
N LYS A 65 19.58 8.65 13.84
CA LYS A 65 18.44 7.87 14.29
C LYS A 65 17.64 8.67 15.30
N ASN A 66 16.40 8.97 14.94
CA ASN A 66 15.49 9.75 15.75
C ASN A 66 14.04 9.28 15.50
N CYS A 67 13.06 9.85 16.19
CA CYS A 67 11.68 9.38 16.09
C CYS A 67 11.09 9.58 14.69
N ILE A 68 11.46 10.67 13.99
CA ILE A 68 10.99 10.93 12.62
C ILE A 68 11.61 9.96 11.61
N CYS A 69 12.90 9.61 11.76
CA CYS A 69 13.57 8.58 10.96
C CYS A 69 12.88 7.22 11.15
N SER A 70 12.43 6.91 12.37
CA SER A 70 11.67 5.69 12.67
C SER A 70 10.32 5.68 11.96
N ALA A 71 9.55 6.79 11.99
CA ALA A 71 8.28 6.89 11.27
C ALA A 71 8.44 6.75 9.75
N TRP A 72 9.46 7.37 9.16
CA TRP A 72 9.78 7.20 7.73
C TRP A 72 10.25 5.79 7.38
N THR A 73 10.87 5.07 8.33
CA THR A 73 11.22 3.66 8.17
C THR A 73 9.97 2.81 8.00
N PHE A 74 8.94 3.03 8.84
CA PHE A 74 7.64 2.35 8.68
C PHE A 74 6.98 2.66 7.34
N ALA A 75 7.05 3.90 6.86
CA ALA A 75 6.54 4.24 5.52
C ALA A 75 7.26 3.44 4.41
N SER A 76 8.59 3.30 4.51
CA SER A 76 9.39 2.47 3.60
C SER A 76 9.00 0.98 3.66
N GLU A 77 8.81 0.44 4.85
CA GLU A 77 8.39 -0.95 5.06
C GLU A 77 6.98 -1.22 4.52
N SER A 78 6.04 -0.30 4.75
CA SER A 78 4.69 -0.38 4.19
C SER A 78 4.71 -0.42 2.66
N MET A 79 5.56 0.37 2.02
CA MET A 79 5.75 0.32 0.56
C MET A 79 6.30 -1.03 0.10
N LYS A 80 7.28 -1.62 0.81
CA LYS A 80 7.80 -2.96 0.49
C LYS A 80 6.73 -4.04 0.64
N SER A 81 5.94 -3.98 1.72
CA SER A 81 4.86 -4.94 1.98
C SER A 81 3.80 -4.88 0.88
N ALA A 82 3.36 -3.67 0.50
CA ALA A 82 2.43 -3.48 -0.61
C ALA A 82 3.03 -3.97 -1.95
N ALA A 83 4.31 -3.72 -2.20
CA ALA A 83 4.99 -4.19 -3.41
C ALA A 83 5.00 -5.73 -3.51
N ASP A 84 5.32 -6.42 -2.41
CA ASP A 84 5.30 -7.88 -2.35
C ASP A 84 3.90 -8.44 -2.64
N LEU A 85 2.85 -7.81 -2.12
CA LEU A 85 1.48 -8.23 -2.39
C LEU A 85 1.06 -8.03 -3.83
N HIS A 86 1.35 -6.88 -4.44
CA HIS A 86 1.11 -6.66 -5.86
C HIS A 86 1.86 -7.70 -6.71
N GLN A 87 3.11 -8.02 -6.34
CA GLN A 87 3.87 -9.06 -7.02
C GLN A 87 3.23 -10.44 -6.87
N LYS A 88 2.76 -10.78 -5.67
CA LYS A 88 2.04 -12.04 -5.39
C LYS A 88 0.74 -12.12 -6.16
N LEU A 89 -0.10 -11.08 -6.16
CA LEU A 89 -1.35 -11.03 -6.92
C LEU A 89 -1.09 -11.19 -8.42
N GLY A 90 -0.11 -10.46 -8.98
CA GLY A 90 0.24 -10.59 -10.39
C GLY A 90 0.69 -12.01 -10.76
N LYS A 91 1.50 -12.66 -9.92
CA LYS A 91 1.91 -14.05 -10.12
C LYS A 91 0.74 -15.03 -9.95
N ALA A 92 -0.11 -14.83 -8.95
CA ALA A 92 -1.29 -15.65 -8.70
C ALA A 92 -2.27 -15.62 -9.88
N ILE A 93 -2.56 -14.44 -10.44
CA ILE A 93 -3.38 -14.33 -11.66
C ILE A 93 -2.78 -15.18 -12.79
N GLN A 94 -1.46 -15.16 -12.98
CA GLN A 94 -0.81 -15.97 -14.02
C GLN A 94 -0.90 -17.47 -13.72
N SER A 95 -0.62 -17.91 -12.49
CA SER A 95 -0.55 -19.33 -12.14
C SER A 95 -1.89 -19.98 -11.85
N GLU A 96 -2.84 -19.25 -11.27
CA GLU A 96 -4.11 -19.76 -10.75
C GLU A 96 -5.29 -19.46 -11.68
N ALA A 97 -5.19 -18.44 -12.54
CA ALA A 97 -6.25 -18.11 -13.49
C ALA A 97 -5.87 -18.41 -14.95
N ILE A 98 -4.78 -17.83 -15.45
CA ILE A 98 -4.43 -17.91 -16.88
C ILE A 98 -4.01 -19.33 -17.26
N LYS A 99 -3.06 -19.94 -16.52
CA LYS A 99 -2.56 -21.29 -16.83
C LYS A 99 -3.68 -22.36 -16.80
N PRO A 100 -4.54 -22.44 -15.76
CA PRO A 100 -5.61 -23.43 -15.74
C PRO A 100 -6.64 -23.21 -16.84
N THR A 101 -6.97 -21.94 -17.15
CA THR A 101 -7.88 -21.61 -18.27
C THR A 101 -7.30 -22.06 -19.61
N GLN A 102 -6.01 -21.87 -19.85
CA GLN A 102 -5.36 -22.33 -21.07
C GLN A 102 -5.38 -23.87 -21.17
N GLN A 103 -5.11 -24.57 -20.06
CA GLN A 103 -5.11 -26.03 -20.00
C GLN A 103 -6.49 -26.59 -20.31
N ILE A 104 -7.55 -26.10 -19.66
CA ILE A 104 -8.91 -26.61 -19.86
C ILE A 104 -9.37 -26.37 -21.31
N LEU A 105 -9.10 -25.19 -21.89
CA LEU A 105 -9.50 -24.90 -23.27
C LEU A 105 -8.83 -25.85 -24.25
N SER A 106 -7.53 -26.12 -24.08
CA SER A 106 -6.80 -27.05 -24.95
C SER A 106 -7.31 -28.50 -24.84
N ALA A 107 -7.71 -28.92 -23.64
CA ALA A 107 -8.28 -30.25 -23.40
C ALA A 107 -9.69 -30.36 -24.00
N GLN A 108 -10.50 -29.32 -23.83
CA GLN A 108 -11.85 -29.25 -24.38
C GLN A 108 -11.86 -29.21 -25.91
N GLU A 109 -10.94 -28.47 -26.54
CA GLU A 109 -10.82 -28.42 -27.99
C GLU A 109 -10.59 -29.82 -28.58
N LYS A 110 -9.69 -30.61 -27.98
CA LYS A 110 -9.43 -32.00 -28.41
C LYS A 110 -10.67 -32.88 -28.27
N LYS A 111 -11.37 -32.80 -27.13
CA LYS A 111 -12.60 -33.58 -26.88
C LYS A 111 -13.71 -33.19 -27.88
N LYS A 112 -13.95 -31.90 -28.09
CA LYS A 112 -14.97 -31.39 -29.03
C LYS A 112 -14.72 -31.88 -30.46
N ARG A 113 -13.46 -31.85 -30.93
CA ARG A 113 -13.09 -32.37 -32.26
C ARG A 113 -13.44 -33.86 -32.41
N THR A 114 -13.20 -34.68 -31.38
CA THR A 114 -13.57 -36.10 -31.41
C THR A 114 -15.09 -36.29 -31.52
N LEU A 115 -15.86 -35.57 -30.72
CA LEU A 115 -17.34 -35.62 -30.74
C LEU A 115 -17.89 -35.19 -32.10
N ASP A 116 -17.36 -34.12 -32.68
CA ASP A 116 -17.78 -33.63 -34.00
C ASP A 116 -17.53 -34.67 -35.10
N ASN A 117 -16.35 -35.30 -35.09
CA ASN A 117 -16.03 -36.34 -36.06
C ASN A 117 -16.99 -37.55 -35.95
N GLU A 118 -17.42 -37.92 -34.73
CA GLU A 118 -18.38 -38.99 -34.52
C GLU A 118 -19.77 -38.63 -35.07
N VAL A 119 -20.24 -37.41 -34.80
CA VAL A 119 -21.52 -36.91 -35.33
C VAL A 119 -21.51 -36.87 -36.86
N ASP A 120 -20.45 -36.34 -37.46
CA ASP A 120 -20.32 -36.24 -38.92
C ASP A 120 -20.25 -37.61 -39.59
N LYS A 121 -19.50 -38.55 -39.00
CA LYS A 121 -19.45 -39.94 -39.48
C LYS A 121 -20.83 -40.57 -39.50
N MET A 122 -21.59 -40.42 -38.41
CA MET A 122 -22.93 -41.00 -38.30
C MET A 122 -23.96 -40.30 -39.21
N ALA A 123 -23.87 -38.98 -39.34
CA ALA A 123 -24.70 -38.21 -40.27
C ALA A 123 -24.51 -38.68 -41.73
N ASN A 124 -23.26 -38.90 -42.14
CA ASN A 124 -22.94 -39.43 -43.47
C ASN A 124 -23.54 -40.82 -43.72
N LEU A 125 -23.59 -41.69 -42.70
CA LEU A 125 -24.25 -42.99 -42.81
C LEU A 125 -25.76 -42.85 -43.03
N VAL A 126 -26.42 -41.92 -42.34
CA VAL A 126 -27.86 -41.64 -42.54
C VAL A 126 -28.12 -41.13 -43.97
N ILE A 127 -27.32 -40.18 -44.44
CA ILE A 127 -27.46 -39.59 -45.79
C ILE A 127 -27.24 -40.65 -46.88
N ASN A 128 -26.23 -41.51 -46.71
CA ASN A 128 -25.95 -42.60 -47.66
C ASN A 128 -27.10 -43.62 -47.68
N ASN A 129 -27.59 -44.05 -46.51
CA ASN A 129 -28.72 -44.97 -46.42
C ASN A 129 -29.98 -44.39 -47.08
N TRP A 130 -30.33 -43.13 -46.78
CA TRP A 130 -31.45 -42.41 -47.40
C TRP A 130 -31.35 -42.39 -48.93
N SER A 131 -30.15 -42.14 -49.46
CA SER A 131 -29.90 -42.18 -50.90
C SER A 131 -30.13 -43.58 -51.50
N GLN A 132 -29.71 -44.63 -50.79
CA GLN A 132 -29.93 -46.02 -51.20
C GLN A 132 -31.41 -46.42 -51.15
N GLN A 133 -32.16 -45.99 -50.13
CA GLN A 133 -33.61 -46.19 -50.03
C GLN A 133 -34.34 -45.58 -51.23
N ILE A 134 -34.03 -44.33 -51.58
CA ILE A 134 -34.65 -43.66 -52.73
C ILE A 134 -34.31 -44.37 -54.04
N LYS A 135 -33.06 -44.81 -54.22
CA LYS A 135 -32.64 -45.59 -55.40
C LYS A 135 -33.42 -46.91 -55.50
N ALA A 136 -33.53 -47.65 -54.39
CA ALA A 136 -34.29 -48.91 -54.33
C ALA A 136 -35.79 -48.68 -54.58
N LYS A 137 -36.39 -47.64 -53.98
CA LYS A 137 -37.79 -47.25 -54.21
C LYS A 137 -38.07 -46.98 -55.69
N LYS A 138 -37.22 -46.18 -56.34
CA LYS A 138 -37.35 -45.87 -57.78
C LYS A 138 -37.27 -47.14 -58.63
N LYS A 139 -36.31 -48.02 -58.31
CA LYS A 139 -36.13 -49.29 -59.02
C LYS A 139 -37.35 -50.20 -58.86
N LEU A 140 -37.85 -50.36 -57.64
CA LEU A 140 -39.06 -51.13 -57.34
C LEU A 140 -40.27 -50.58 -58.12
N MET A 141 -40.48 -49.26 -58.11
CA MET A 141 -41.58 -48.62 -58.84
C MET A 141 -41.50 -48.89 -60.36
N VAL A 142 -40.31 -48.83 -60.95
CA VAL A 142 -40.12 -49.12 -62.38
C VAL A 142 -40.42 -50.58 -62.69
N GLU A 143 -39.94 -51.52 -61.89
CA GLU A 143 -40.18 -52.95 -62.11
C GLU A 143 -41.65 -53.32 -61.85
N THR A 144 -42.31 -52.68 -60.88
CA THR A 144 -43.76 -52.82 -60.64
C THR A 144 -44.55 -52.38 -61.86
N LYS A 145 -44.26 -51.20 -62.43
CA LYS A 145 -44.94 -50.71 -63.65
C LYS A 145 -44.76 -51.67 -64.84
N LYS A 146 -43.57 -52.25 -65.00
CA LYS A 146 -43.31 -53.26 -66.04
C LYS A 146 -44.09 -54.55 -65.78
N HIS A 147 -44.18 -54.97 -64.51
CA HIS A 147 -44.94 -56.15 -64.12
C HIS A 147 -46.43 -55.99 -64.42
N GLU A 148 -47.04 -54.87 -64.02
CA GLU A 148 -48.45 -54.57 -64.29
C GLU A 148 -48.76 -54.53 -65.78
N ALA A 149 -47.90 -53.88 -66.58
CA ALA A 149 -48.06 -53.85 -68.03
C ALA A 149 -47.99 -55.26 -68.65
N LEU A 150 -47.07 -56.10 -68.16
CA LEU A 150 -46.96 -57.50 -68.57
C LEU A 150 -48.20 -58.29 -68.14
N PHE A 151 -48.67 -58.11 -66.91
CA PHE A 151 -49.86 -58.77 -66.37
C PHE A 151 -51.10 -58.48 -67.24
N HIS A 152 -51.38 -57.20 -67.54
CA HIS A 152 -52.48 -56.82 -68.43
C HIS A 152 -52.33 -57.35 -69.86
N SER A 153 -51.10 -57.47 -70.36
CA SER A 153 -50.84 -58.07 -71.67
C SER A 153 -51.17 -59.56 -71.68
N VAL A 154 -50.73 -60.29 -70.65
CA VAL A 154 -51.05 -61.72 -70.47
C VAL A 154 -52.55 -61.92 -70.29
N ASP A 155 -53.20 -61.08 -69.50
CA ASP A 155 -54.63 -61.19 -69.21
C ASP A 155 -55.50 -61.02 -70.46
N ARG A 156 -55.23 -59.98 -71.27
CA ARG A 156 -55.89 -59.75 -72.56
C ARG A 156 -55.64 -60.88 -73.56
N ALA A 157 -54.47 -61.51 -73.53
CA ALA A 157 -54.14 -62.60 -74.43
C ALA A 157 -54.83 -63.93 -74.06
N LYS A 158 -55.35 -64.11 -72.83
CA LYS A 158 -55.90 -65.41 -72.35
C LYS A 158 -56.95 -66.04 -73.26
N GLN A 159 -57.71 -65.25 -74.03
CA GLN A 159 -58.81 -65.70 -74.87
C GLN A 159 -58.40 -66.08 -76.31
N SER A 160 -57.16 -65.78 -76.76
CA SER A 160 -56.81 -65.82 -78.20
C SER A 160 -55.44 -66.43 -78.56
N VAL A 161 -54.66 -66.97 -77.59
CA VAL A 161 -53.34 -67.60 -77.87
C VAL A 161 -53.32 -69.11 -77.73
N THR A 162 -52.44 -69.74 -78.51
CA THR A 162 -52.13 -71.19 -78.42
C THR A 162 -51.55 -71.57 -77.05
N GLU A 163 -51.74 -72.83 -76.64
CA GLU A 163 -51.24 -73.35 -75.36
C GLU A 163 -49.72 -73.16 -75.17
N LYS A 164 -48.93 -73.27 -76.26
CA LYS A 164 -47.48 -73.00 -76.25
C LYS A 164 -47.15 -71.52 -75.97
N GLN A 165 -47.93 -70.59 -76.55
CA GLN A 165 -47.76 -69.16 -76.31
C GLN A 165 -48.21 -68.76 -74.90
N LYS A 166 -49.31 -69.35 -74.42
CA LYS A 166 -49.80 -69.20 -73.04
C LYS A 166 -48.73 -69.60 -72.01
N ARG A 167 -48.10 -70.77 -72.17
CA ARG A 167 -46.98 -71.21 -71.30
C ARG A 167 -45.80 -70.23 -71.31
N LYS A 168 -45.43 -69.68 -72.47
CA LYS A 168 -44.34 -68.67 -72.58
C LYS A 168 -44.68 -67.38 -71.82
N LEU A 169 -45.92 -66.91 -71.94
CA LEU A 169 -46.39 -65.70 -71.24
C LEU A 169 -46.46 -65.88 -69.73
N LEU A 170 -46.98 -67.02 -69.26
CA LEU A 170 -46.98 -67.38 -67.84
C LEU A 170 -45.56 -67.49 -67.26
N ASN A 171 -44.61 -68.07 -68.00
CA ASN A 171 -43.21 -68.13 -67.58
C ASN A 171 -42.56 -66.73 -67.50
N LYS A 172 -42.90 -65.80 -68.41
CA LYS A 172 -42.44 -64.40 -68.33
C LYS A 172 -43.04 -63.71 -67.10
N LEU A 173 -44.32 -63.94 -66.82
CA LEU A 173 -45.00 -63.37 -65.66
C LEU A 173 -44.37 -63.88 -64.35
N LYS A 174 -44.14 -65.20 -64.23
CA LYS A 174 -43.45 -65.81 -63.08
C LYS A 174 -42.08 -65.18 -62.81
N LYS A 175 -41.24 -65.06 -63.84
CA LYS A 175 -39.92 -64.40 -63.71
C LYS A 175 -40.03 -62.94 -63.29
N SER A 176 -41.05 -62.24 -63.77
CA SER A 176 -41.32 -60.86 -63.37
C SER A 176 -41.77 -60.76 -61.91
N THR A 177 -42.61 -61.68 -61.44
CA THR A 177 -43.03 -61.76 -60.03
C THR A 177 -41.85 -62.06 -59.10
N GLU A 178 -41.00 -63.03 -59.45
CA GLU A 178 -39.79 -63.36 -58.68
C GLU A 178 -38.82 -62.16 -58.60
N LYS A 179 -38.63 -61.45 -59.72
CA LYS A 179 -37.82 -60.23 -59.74
C LYS A 179 -38.43 -59.14 -58.87
N LEU A 180 -39.75 -58.94 -58.93
CA LEU A 180 -40.45 -57.95 -58.13
C LEU A 180 -40.30 -58.23 -56.63
N ALA A 181 -40.53 -59.48 -56.20
CA ALA A 181 -40.35 -59.90 -54.81
C ALA A 181 -38.91 -59.63 -54.30
N LYS A 182 -37.89 -59.88 -55.14
CA LYS A 182 -36.50 -59.59 -54.78
C LYS A 182 -36.22 -58.10 -54.62
N GLU A 183 -36.75 -57.25 -55.50
CA GLU A 183 -36.57 -55.80 -55.40
C GLU A 183 -37.37 -55.21 -54.23
N ASP A 184 -38.54 -55.77 -53.92
CA ASP A 184 -39.38 -55.38 -52.77
C ASP A 184 -38.66 -55.68 -51.45
N GLU A 185 -38.19 -56.92 -51.27
CA GLU A 185 -37.40 -57.31 -50.10
C GLU A 185 -36.14 -56.44 -49.95
N SER A 186 -35.43 -56.18 -51.06
CA SER A 186 -34.26 -55.30 -51.09
C SER A 186 -34.58 -53.85 -50.67
N TYR A 187 -35.76 -53.33 -51.01
CA TYR A 187 -36.23 -52.02 -50.57
C TYR A 187 -36.63 -52.06 -49.09
N TYR A 188 -37.39 -53.06 -48.66
CA TYR A 188 -37.79 -53.25 -47.26
C TYR A 188 -36.58 -53.28 -46.32
N GLN A 189 -35.58 -54.11 -46.63
CA GLN A 189 -34.35 -54.22 -45.83
C GLN A 189 -33.60 -52.88 -45.71
N LYS A 190 -33.57 -52.07 -46.78
CA LYS A 190 -32.96 -50.72 -46.72
C LYS A 190 -33.74 -49.74 -45.85
N ASN A 191 -35.07 -49.87 -45.80
CA ASN A 191 -35.90 -49.06 -44.88
C ASN A 191 -35.64 -49.44 -43.42
N ILE A 192 -35.63 -50.73 -43.10
CA ILE A 192 -35.33 -51.23 -41.75
C ILE A 192 -33.91 -50.81 -41.31
N ALA A 193 -32.92 -50.96 -42.19
CA ALA A 193 -31.57 -50.48 -41.93
C ALA A 193 -31.53 -48.97 -41.68
N GLY A 194 -32.31 -48.18 -42.42
CA GLY A 194 -32.36 -46.72 -42.23
C GLY A 194 -32.95 -46.29 -40.90
N TYR A 195 -34.02 -46.95 -40.44
CA TYR A 195 -34.53 -46.74 -39.08
C TYR A 195 -33.45 -47.00 -38.03
N THR A 196 -32.73 -48.12 -38.16
CA THR A 196 -31.65 -48.49 -37.23
C THR A 196 -30.49 -47.49 -37.27
N THR A 197 -30.04 -47.07 -38.46
CA THR A 197 -28.98 -46.08 -38.62
C THR A 197 -29.39 -44.72 -38.05
N ARG A 198 -30.67 -44.34 -38.22
CA ARG A 198 -31.21 -43.09 -37.69
C ARG A 198 -31.19 -43.06 -36.16
N LEU A 199 -31.69 -44.11 -35.50
CA LEU A 199 -31.64 -44.20 -34.03
C LEU A 199 -30.21 -44.15 -33.49
N LYS A 200 -29.27 -44.82 -34.15
CA LYS A 200 -27.84 -44.76 -33.77
C LYS A 200 -27.29 -43.34 -33.85
N TRP A 201 -27.62 -42.60 -34.91
CA TRP A 201 -27.21 -41.19 -35.03
C TRP A 201 -27.85 -40.29 -33.96
N GLU A 202 -29.12 -40.49 -33.64
CA GLU A 202 -29.81 -39.76 -32.56
C GLU A 202 -29.17 -40.04 -31.19
N ALA A 203 -28.84 -41.30 -30.90
CA ALA A 203 -28.11 -41.67 -29.68
C ALA A 203 -26.71 -41.05 -29.61
N THR A 204 -25.98 -41.03 -30.73
CA THR A 204 -24.67 -40.33 -30.82
C THR A 204 -24.82 -38.84 -30.53
N LEU A 205 -25.83 -38.17 -31.10
CA LEU A 205 -26.10 -36.76 -30.84
C LEU A 205 -26.41 -36.51 -29.37
N GLN A 206 -27.25 -37.33 -28.74
CA GLN A 206 -27.56 -37.21 -27.33
C GLN A 206 -26.31 -37.36 -26.45
N ASN A 207 -25.45 -38.34 -26.75
CA ASN A 207 -24.18 -38.52 -26.04
C ASN A 207 -23.27 -37.29 -26.21
N CYS A 208 -23.13 -36.78 -27.44
CA CYS A 208 -22.31 -35.60 -27.71
C CYS A 208 -22.84 -34.35 -27.00
N TYR A 209 -24.16 -34.16 -27.00
CA TYR A 209 -24.82 -33.09 -26.26
C TYR A 209 -24.50 -33.14 -24.77
N GLN A 210 -24.64 -34.31 -24.14
CA GLN A 210 -24.31 -34.46 -22.72
C GLN A 210 -22.84 -34.17 -22.44
N ASN A 211 -21.93 -34.67 -23.28
CA ASN A 211 -20.51 -34.40 -23.13
C ASN A 211 -20.21 -32.90 -23.24
N VAL A 212 -20.77 -32.19 -24.21
CA VAL A 212 -20.57 -30.74 -24.36
C VAL A 212 -21.14 -29.97 -23.16
N LEU A 213 -22.28 -30.38 -22.60
CA LEU A 213 -22.81 -29.82 -21.36
C LEU A 213 -21.85 -30.02 -20.17
N ASP A 214 -21.26 -31.20 -20.04
CA ASP A 214 -20.31 -31.48 -18.95
C ASP A 214 -19.04 -30.65 -19.08
N LEU A 215 -18.53 -30.46 -20.32
CA LEU A 215 -17.41 -29.54 -20.58
C LEU A 215 -17.76 -28.09 -20.20
N GLU A 216 -18.99 -27.67 -20.52
CA GLU A 216 -19.44 -26.32 -20.19
C GLU A 216 -19.57 -26.11 -18.67
N LYS A 217 -20.06 -27.12 -17.95
CA LYS A 217 -20.10 -27.13 -16.49
C LYS A 217 -18.70 -27.04 -15.87
N GLU A 218 -17.75 -27.81 -16.38
CA GLU A 218 -16.34 -27.77 -15.96
C GLU A 218 -15.74 -26.38 -16.13
N ARG A 219 -16.01 -25.74 -17.28
CA ARG A 219 -15.55 -24.37 -17.59
C ARG A 219 -16.15 -23.33 -16.64
N ILE A 220 -17.47 -23.39 -16.39
CA ILE A 220 -18.15 -22.47 -15.47
C ILE A 220 -17.60 -22.63 -14.05
N GLN A 221 -17.43 -23.88 -13.58
CA GLN A 221 -16.87 -24.15 -12.26
C GLN A 221 -15.45 -23.59 -12.12
N LEU A 222 -14.61 -23.74 -13.14
CA LEU A 222 -13.27 -23.15 -13.15
C LEU A 222 -13.34 -21.62 -13.02
N LEU A 223 -14.19 -20.96 -13.81
CA LEU A 223 -14.33 -19.51 -13.76
C LEU A 223 -14.81 -19.02 -12.39
N CYS A 224 -15.76 -19.72 -11.76
CA CYS A 224 -16.20 -19.43 -10.39
C CYS A 224 -15.03 -19.56 -9.39
N ASN A 225 -14.24 -20.62 -9.50
CA ASN A 225 -13.08 -20.83 -8.63
C ASN A 225 -12.03 -19.70 -8.79
N ILE A 226 -11.76 -19.30 -10.03
CA ILE A 226 -10.85 -18.19 -10.36
C ILE A 226 -11.35 -16.88 -9.73
N LEU A 227 -12.64 -16.56 -9.87
CA LEU A 227 -13.21 -15.35 -9.26
C LEU A 227 -13.10 -15.37 -7.73
N ASN A 228 -13.36 -16.52 -7.10
CA ASN A 228 -13.25 -16.65 -5.64
C ASN A 228 -11.80 -16.45 -5.16
N GLN A 229 -10.83 -17.07 -5.83
CA GLN A 229 -9.41 -16.89 -5.51
C GLN A 229 -8.99 -15.43 -5.71
N TYR A 230 -9.40 -14.83 -6.83
CA TYR A 230 -9.14 -13.42 -7.11
C TYR A 230 -9.68 -12.51 -5.98
N ASN A 231 -10.91 -12.75 -5.53
CA ASN A 231 -11.51 -11.99 -4.44
C ASN A 231 -10.75 -12.17 -3.11
N GLN A 232 -10.27 -13.38 -2.81
CA GLN A 232 -9.45 -13.65 -1.63
C GLN A 232 -8.14 -12.84 -1.66
N HIS A 233 -7.44 -12.83 -2.80
CA HIS A 233 -6.21 -12.03 -2.96
C HIS A 233 -6.47 -10.53 -2.76
N VAL A 234 -7.56 -10.00 -3.32
CA VAL A 234 -7.96 -8.59 -3.14
C VAL A 234 -8.30 -8.28 -1.68
N SER A 235 -8.94 -9.21 -0.97
CA SER A 235 -9.25 -9.04 0.45
C SER A 235 -8.00 -8.97 1.32
N ILE A 236 -7.05 -9.90 1.11
CA ILE A 236 -5.75 -9.91 1.81
C ILE A 236 -4.99 -8.60 1.52
N PHE A 237 -5.01 -8.15 0.27
CA PHE A 237 -4.39 -6.90 -0.14
C PHE A 237 -4.93 -5.71 0.68
N GLY A 238 -6.26 -5.60 0.82
CA GLY A 238 -6.89 -4.55 1.64
C GLY A 238 -6.45 -4.60 3.10
N GLN A 239 -6.44 -5.78 3.72
CA GLN A 239 -6.05 -5.96 5.13
C GLN A 239 -4.61 -5.51 5.40
N THR A 240 -3.67 -5.79 4.49
CA THR A 240 -2.28 -5.37 4.65
C THR A 240 -2.11 -3.87 4.50
N LEU A 241 -2.83 -3.22 3.58
CA LEU A 241 -2.81 -1.76 3.49
C LEU A 241 -3.32 -1.10 4.78
N THR A 242 -4.42 -1.63 5.35
CA THR A 242 -4.92 -1.18 6.65
C THR A 242 -3.87 -1.36 7.74
N THR A 243 -3.22 -2.52 7.80
CA THR A 243 -2.17 -2.81 8.80
C THR A 243 -0.99 -1.85 8.67
N GLY A 244 -0.49 -1.61 7.45
CA GLY A 244 0.60 -0.67 7.20
C GLY A 244 0.24 0.76 7.59
N HIS A 245 -0.99 1.19 7.29
CA HIS A 245 -1.50 2.48 7.72
C HIS A 245 -1.54 2.61 9.26
N THR A 246 -2.07 1.61 9.96
CA THR A 246 -2.13 1.61 11.43
C THR A 246 -0.74 1.66 12.07
N GLN A 247 0.23 0.92 11.52
CA GLN A 247 1.62 0.94 12.01
C GLN A 247 2.26 2.33 11.82
N LEU A 248 2.09 2.93 10.65
CA LEU A 248 2.59 4.29 10.37
C LEU A 248 1.94 5.31 11.29
N HIS A 249 0.62 5.26 11.48
CA HIS A 249 -0.10 6.14 12.39
C HIS A 249 0.42 6.01 13.84
N CYS A 250 0.64 4.78 14.32
CA CYS A 250 1.22 4.54 15.64
C CYS A 250 2.64 5.09 15.78
N ALA A 251 3.46 4.99 14.73
CA ALA A 251 4.80 5.57 14.71
C ALA A 251 4.76 7.10 14.76
N ILE A 252 3.84 7.73 14.01
CA ILE A 252 3.63 9.18 14.03
C ILE A 252 3.17 9.64 15.41
N SER A 253 2.25 8.93 16.06
CA SER A 253 1.77 9.29 17.40
C SER A 253 2.84 9.20 18.49
N LYS A 254 3.96 8.52 18.23
CA LYS A 254 5.10 8.38 19.14
C LYS A 254 6.23 9.38 18.88
N VAL A 255 6.05 10.29 17.91
CA VAL A 255 7.02 11.34 17.62
C VAL A 255 7.10 12.29 18.80
N ASP A 256 8.30 12.43 19.37
CA ASP A 256 8.60 13.33 20.50
C ASP A 256 9.83 14.15 20.13
N ILE A 257 9.58 15.39 19.70
CA ILE A 257 10.60 16.32 19.23
C ILE A 257 11.55 16.69 20.36
N GLU A 258 11.03 16.91 21.57
CA GLU A 258 11.83 17.35 22.72
C GLU A 258 12.79 16.25 23.18
N LYS A 259 12.33 15.00 23.15
CA LYS A 259 13.20 13.85 23.39
C LYS A 259 14.31 13.75 22.35
N ASP A 260 13.99 13.88 21.07
CA ASP A 260 15.00 13.84 19.99
C ASP A 260 16.04 14.96 20.12
N ILE A 261 15.61 16.19 20.46
CA ILE A 261 16.53 17.32 20.68
C ILE A 261 17.44 17.07 21.87
N ARG A 262 16.92 16.54 22.99
CA ARG A 262 17.76 16.16 24.13
C ARG A 262 18.81 15.11 23.75
N THR A 263 18.42 14.05 23.04
CA THR A 263 19.37 13.04 22.58
C THR A 263 20.44 13.65 21.66
N LEU A 264 20.06 14.56 20.75
CA LEU A 264 21.02 15.26 19.91
C LEU A 264 21.99 16.11 20.74
N MET A 265 21.51 16.81 21.77
CA MET A 265 22.37 17.58 22.67
C MET A 265 23.33 16.69 23.45
N GLU A 266 22.88 15.53 23.92
CA GLU A 266 23.72 14.55 24.61
C GLU A 266 24.80 13.97 23.69
N GLU A 267 24.46 13.64 22.45
CA GLU A 267 25.39 13.10 21.44
C GLU A 267 26.42 14.14 20.95
N THR A 268 26.07 15.42 20.98
CA THR A 268 26.94 16.53 20.54
C THR A 268 27.67 17.24 21.67
N ALA A 269 27.35 16.91 22.93
CA ALA A 269 28.03 17.45 24.08
C ALA A 269 29.50 16.96 24.10
N ILE A 270 30.43 17.90 24.03
CA ILE A 270 31.85 17.65 24.28
C ILE A 270 31.96 17.11 25.72
N SER A 271 32.64 15.96 25.91
CA SER A 271 32.75 15.35 27.23
C SER A 271 33.33 16.36 28.21
N THR A 272 32.65 16.57 29.33
CA THR A 272 32.91 17.57 30.35
C THR A 272 34.22 17.32 31.12
N THR A 273 35.36 17.38 30.44
CA THR A 273 36.63 17.71 31.09
C THR A 273 36.70 19.23 31.08
N GLU A 274 36.69 19.82 32.29
CA GLU A 274 36.75 21.27 32.55
C GLU A 274 37.54 22.02 31.46
N GLU A 275 36.81 22.74 30.61
CA GLU A 275 37.40 23.51 29.52
C GLU A 275 38.07 24.76 30.13
N GLU A 276 39.32 24.59 30.56
CA GLU A 276 40.21 25.71 30.83
C GLU A 276 40.48 26.45 29.53
N SER A 277 40.04 27.71 29.46
CA SER A 277 40.41 28.62 28.38
C SER A 277 41.75 29.27 28.72
N GLU A 278 42.70 29.23 27.79
CA GLU A 278 44.02 29.85 27.95
C GLU A 278 44.02 31.28 27.39
N PHE A 279 44.43 32.24 28.22
CA PHE A 279 44.50 33.66 27.87
C PHE A 279 45.93 34.18 28.04
N LEU A 280 46.37 35.01 27.11
CA LEU A 280 47.66 35.68 27.19
C LEU A 280 47.63 36.78 28.26
N LEU A 281 48.66 36.85 29.10
CA LEU A 281 48.89 37.96 30.02
C LEU A 281 49.72 39.05 29.33
N THR A 282 49.61 40.28 29.81
CA THR A 282 50.30 41.43 29.23
C THR A 282 51.77 41.38 29.60
N ASP A 283 52.65 41.26 28.61
CA ASP A 283 54.10 41.29 28.82
C ASP A 283 54.61 42.73 28.77
N TYR A 284 55.18 43.21 29.88
CA TYR A 284 55.77 44.53 29.96
C TYR A 284 57.28 44.46 29.80
N PHE A 285 57.87 45.41 29.06
CA PHE A 285 59.33 45.46 28.87
C PHE A 285 60.08 45.39 30.19
N GLU A 286 59.61 46.14 31.21
CA GLU A 286 60.25 46.29 32.51
C GLU A 286 60.20 45.04 33.39
N GLU A 287 59.43 44.03 33.00
CA GLU A 287 59.28 42.79 33.77
C GLU A 287 60.42 41.79 33.51
N ASP A 288 61.13 41.94 32.38
CA ASP A 288 62.28 41.11 32.03
C ASP A 288 63.51 41.48 32.88
N PRO A 289 64.04 40.57 33.72
CA PRO A 289 65.24 40.85 34.50
C PRO A 289 66.48 41.09 33.63
N ALA A 290 66.53 40.53 32.41
CA ALA A 290 67.68 40.59 31.50
C ALA A 290 67.77 41.90 30.71
N ASN A 291 66.74 42.75 30.74
CA ASN A 291 66.78 44.03 30.04
C ASN A 291 67.74 45.03 30.74
N GLY A 292 68.31 45.98 29.99
CA GLY A 292 69.28 46.96 30.50
C GLY A 292 68.70 48.15 31.28
N MET A 293 67.46 48.08 31.76
CA MET A 293 66.80 49.19 32.46
C MET A 293 67.35 49.38 33.88
N ASP A 294 67.63 50.63 34.24
CA ASP A 294 68.01 51.02 35.61
C ASP A 294 66.99 50.54 36.67
N ARG A 295 67.49 50.12 37.84
CA ARG A 295 66.70 49.46 38.89
C ARG A 295 65.63 50.38 39.48
N GLU A 296 65.95 51.65 39.75
CA GLU A 296 64.98 52.58 40.34
C GLU A 296 63.97 53.06 39.31
N ARG A 297 64.41 53.26 38.06
CA ARG A 297 63.52 53.52 36.92
C ARG A 297 62.55 52.35 36.69
N ARG A 298 63.05 51.11 36.78
CA ARG A 298 62.24 49.88 36.64
C ARG A 298 61.17 49.80 37.72
N LYS A 299 61.55 49.99 39.00
CA LYS A 299 60.59 50.04 40.12
C LYS A 299 59.52 51.11 39.92
N SER A 300 59.91 52.33 39.52
CA SER A 300 58.96 53.42 39.28
C SER A 300 57.97 53.10 38.15
N SER A 301 58.46 52.56 37.02
CA SER A 301 57.60 52.15 35.90
C SER A 301 56.64 51.01 36.28
N ILE A 302 57.12 50.02 37.03
CA ILE A 302 56.29 48.91 37.53
C ILE A 302 55.21 49.43 38.50
N LYS A 303 55.56 50.31 39.45
CA LYS A 303 54.60 50.91 40.39
C LYS A 303 53.51 51.69 39.68
N SER A 304 53.85 52.46 38.64
CA SER A 304 52.87 53.18 37.83
C SER A 304 51.88 52.23 37.13
N LYS A 305 52.36 51.12 36.56
CA LYS A 305 51.51 50.11 35.92
C LYS A 305 50.64 49.34 36.91
N LEU A 306 51.17 49.04 38.10
CA LEU A 306 50.40 48.44 39.19
C LEU A 306 49.29 49.37 39.67
N SER A 307 49.54 50.68 39.78
CA SER A 307 48.50 51.67 40.10
C SER A 307 47.38 51.65 39.06
N ARG A 308 47.72 51.63 37.76
CA ARG A 308 46.73 51.53 36.68
C ARG A 308 45.91 50.23 36.76
N LEU A 309 46.57 49.10 36.95
CA LEU A 309 45.88 47.80 37.09
C LEU A 309 44.96 47.78 38.32
N GLN A 310 45.38 48.39 39.43
CA GLN A 310 44.56 48.51 40.63
C GLN A 310 43.29 49.33 40.37
N GLU A 311 43.40 50.49 39.69
CA GLU A 311 42.25 51.31 39.30
C GLU A 311 41.28 50.53 38.40
N ASP A 312 41.80 49.78 37.43
CA ASP A 312 41.01 48.94 36.53
C ASP A 312 40.31 47.78 37.27
N ILE A 313 40.99 47.14 38.23
CA ILE A 313 40.42 46.09 39.10
C ILE A 313 39.28 46.67 39.93
N GLU A 314 39.47 47.82 40.56
CA GLU A 314 38.43 48.46 41.37
C GLU A 314 37.22 48.86 40.55
N LYS A 315 37.44 49.38 39.33
CA LYS A 315 36.35 49.68 38.41
C LYS A 315 35.59 48.41 38.01
N ALA A 316 36.28 47.36 37.58
CA ALA A 316 35.66 46.10 37.20
C ALA A 316 34.92 45.45 38.38
N SER A 317 35.45 45.56 39.60
CA SER A 317 34.78 45.07 40.82
C SER A 317 33.46 45.79 41.08
N ARG A 318 33.43 47.13 40.95
CA ARG A 318 32.18 47.91 41.09
C ARG A 318 31.16 47.58 40.01
N ASP A 319 31.61 47.43 38.76
CA ASP A 319 30.75 47.06 37.64
C ASP A 319 30.12 45.66 37.88
N LYS A 320 30.92 44.69 38.34
CA LYS A 320 30.48 43.35 38.71
C LYS A 320 29.39 43.39 39.79
N GLU A 321 29.65 44.09 40.91
CA GLU A 321 28.68 44.18 42.00
C GLU A 321 27.36 44.81 41.54
N GLY A 322 27.42 45.82 40.67
CA GLY A 322 26.22 46.44 40.09
C GLY A 322 25.40 45.46 39.27
N LEU A 323 26.07 44.68 38.41
CA LEU A 323 25.43 43.67 37.57
C LEU A 323 24.87 42.49 38.38
N GLU A 324 25.59 42.02 39.41
CA GLU A 324 25.13 40.96 40.31
C GLU A 324 23.89 41.37 41.10
N ARG A 325 23.87 42.61 41.62
CA ARG A 325 22.67 43.18 42.27
C ARG A 325 21.48 43.20 41.32
N MET A 326 21.69 43.64 40.08
CA MET A 326 20.64 43.68 39.05
C MET A 326 20.12 42.27 38.72
N LEU A 327 21.00 41.29 38.57
CA LEU A 327 20.64 39.89 38.32
C LEU A 327 19.85 39.27 39.48
N ASN A 328 20.22 39.57 40.72
CA ASN A 328 19.50 39.13 41.92
C ASN A 328 18.07 39.71 41.96
N VAL A 329 17.91 41.00 41.64
CA VAL A 329 16.58 41.64 41.55
C VAL A 329 15.71 40.97 40.48
N TYR A 330 16.27 40.71 39.30
CA TYR A 330 15.54 40.05 38.22
C TYR A 330 15.16 38.60 38.54
N THR A 331 15.98 37.91 39.34
CA THR A 331 15.72 36.54 39.77
C THR A 331 14.65 36.49 40.85
N ALA A 332 14.71 37.41 41.83
CA ALA A 332 13.73 37.52 42.90
C ALA A 332 12.35 38.00 42.42
N ASN A 333 12.30 38.85 41.38
CA ASN A 333 11.06 39.42 40.87
C ASN A 333 10.91 39.19 39.36
N PRO A 334 10.25 38.09 38.96
CA PRO A 334 10.13 37.72 37.55
C PRO A 334 9.41 38.72 36.65
N SER A 335 8.58 39.61 37.21
CA SER A 335 7.83 40.66 36.50
C SER A 335 8.67 41.86 36.06
N PHE A 336 9.86 42.06 36.62
CA PHE A 336 10.70 43.25 36.35
C PHE A 336 11.59 43.13 35.13
N SER A 337 11.73 41.94 34.55
CA SER A 337 12.62 41.70 33.41
C SER A 337 12.21 40.44 32.66
N ASP A 338 12.33 40.45 31.33
CA ASP A 338 12.06 39.30 30.50
C ASP A 338 13.24 38.30 30.53
N ALA A 339 13.03 37.09 29.98
CA ALA A 339 14.06 36.06 29.96
C ALA A 339 15.31 36.48 29.15
N LYS A 340 15.14 37.41 28.18
CA LYS A 340 16.21 37.88 27.31
C LYS A 340 17.15 38.83 28.05
N THR A 341 16.62 39.87 28.70
CA THR A 341 17.39 40.84 29.48
C THR A 341 18.10 40.17 30.66
N LYS A 342 17.48 39.17 31.30
CA LYS A 342 18.16 38.35 32.32
C LYS A 342 19.38 37.63 31.78
N LYS A 343 19.24 37.01 30.60
CA LYS A 343 20.33 36.29 29.94
C LYS A 343 21.47 37.21 29.52
N GLU A 344 21.15 38.39 28.98
CA GLU A 344 22.12 39.42 28.60
C GLU A 344 22.88 39.95 29.82
N THR A 345 22.16 40.27 30.91
CA THR A 345 22.78 40.73 32.17
C THR A 345 23.72 39.67 32.73
N ALA A 346 23.29 38.41 32.75
CA ALA A 346 24.10 37.32 33.25
C ALA A 346 25.31 37.01 32.35
N ALA A 347 25.30 37.40 31.06
CA ALA A 347 26.46 37.33 30.19
C ALA A 347 27.46 38.45 30.49
N LEU A 348 26.98 39.67 30.77
CA LEU A 348 27.81 40.79 31.20
C LEU A 348 28.51 40.51 32.54
N VAL A 349 27.83 39.84 33.49
CA VAL A 349 28.46 39.38 34.74
C VAL A 349 29.64 38.44 34.46
N ASP A 350 29.45 37.46 33.57
CA ASP A 350 30.49 36.50 33.19
C ASP A 350 31.68 37.19 32.49
N GLU A 351 31.40 38.11 31.57
CA GLU A 351 32.43 38.93 30.91
C GLU A 351 33.23 39.77 31.92
N THR A 352 32.54 40.39 32.88
CA THR A 352 33.18 41.21 33.91
C THR A 352 34.01 40.36 34.88
N ASN A 353 33.53 39.16 35.22
CA ASN A 353 34.30 38.19 36.01
C ASN A 353 35.60 37.80 35.31
N LEU A 354 35.54 37.41 34.03
CA LEU A 354 36.75 37.10 33.26
C LEU A 354 37.72 38.29 33.25
N LYS A 355 37.20 39.50 33.00
CA LYS A 355 38.02 40.71 32.98
C LYS A 355 38.73 40.90 34.32
N LEU A 356 38.03 40.69 35.43
CA LEU A 356 38.60 40.78 36.77
C LEU A 356 39.69 39.74 37.00
N ASP A 357 39.46 38.47 36.64
CA ASP A 357 40.43 37.39 36.77
C ASP A 357 41.71 37.68 35.96
N LEU A 358 41.57 38.17 34.72
CA LEU A 358 42.69 38.55 33.87
C LEU A 358 43.47 39.75 34.43
N LEU A 359 42.77 40.78 34.93
CA LEU A 359 43.41 41.94 35.54
C LEU A 359 44.17 41.56 36.81
N GLN A 360 43.57 40.70 37.65
CA GLN A 360 44.19 40.20 38.87
C GLN A 360 45.41 39.31 38.58
N ALA A 361 45.35 38.45 37.56
CA ALA A 361 46.49 37.65 37.12
C ALA A 361 47.65 38.54 36.62
N ASN A 362 47.35 39.59 35.85
CA ASN A 362 48.35 40.58 35.43
C ASN A 362 48.94 41.36 36.62
N PHE A 363 48.09 41.79 37.56
CA PHE A 363 48.52 42.48 38.77
C PHE A 363 49.43 41.61 39.64
N PHE A 364 49.08 40.33 39.81
CA PHE A 364 49.88 39.35 40.54
C PHE A 364 51.24 39.12 39.87
N LYS A 365 51.26 38.90 38.54
CA LYS A 365 52.51 38.72 37.77
C LYS A 365 53.45 39.90 37.99
N LEU A 366 52.96 41.11 37.77
CA LEU A 366 53.76 42.32 37.86
C LEU A 366 54.17 42.66 39.30
N SER A 367 53.31 42.39 40.28
CA SER A 367 53.62 42.55 41.71
C SER A 367 54.69 41.58 42.18
N SER A 368 54.72 40.36 41.64
CA SER A 368 55.75 39.37 41.94
C SER A 368 57.13 39.84 41.44
N VAL A 369 57.18 40.48 40.27
CA VAL A 369 58.42 41.10 39.75
C VAL A 369 58.87 42.27 40.64
N LEU A 370 57.93 43.11 41.10
CA LEU A 370 58.27 44.19 42.02
C LEU A 370 58.84 43.66 43.35
N ALA A 371 58.24 42.59 43.89
CA ALA A 371 58.70 41.96 45.12
C ALA A 371 60.13 41.42 44.98
N ASP A 372 60.46 40.79 43.85
CA ASP A 372 61.82 40.35 43.53
C ASP A 372 62.82 41.53 43.46
N LEU A 373 62.40 42.68 42.92
CA LEU A 373 63.24 43.90 42.86
C LEU A 373 63.43 44.58 44.22
N GLU A 374 62.46 44.48 45.11
CA GLU A 374 62.46 45.07 46.45
C GLU A 374 62.96 44.10 47.53
N GLN A 375 63.21 42.83 47.19
CA GLN A 375 63.55 41.75 48.13
C GLN A 375 62.50 41.55 49.22
N THR A 376 61.22 41.69 48.84
CA THR A 376 60.07 41.47 49.71
C THR A 376 59.40 40.13 49.37
N PRO A 377 58.61 39.53 50.29
CA PRO A 377 57.90 38.29 50.00
C PRO A 377 56.88 38.49 48.86
N LYS A 378 56.81 37.52 47.94
CA LYS A 378 55.85 37.55 46.82
C LYS A 378 54.41 37.56 47.33
N PRO A 379 53.50 38.28 46.65
CA PRO A 379 52.08 38.22 46.98
C PRO A 379 51.56 36.78 46.77
N THR A 380 50.42 36.46 47.37
CA THR A 380 49.69 35.20 47.14
C THR A 380 48.39 35.51 46.39
N HIS A 381 48.08 34.74 45.34
CA HIS A 381 46.84 34.91 44.58
C HIS A 381 46.29 33.57 44.08
N ALA A 382 44.97 33.45 44.01
CA ALA A 382 44.28 32.22 43.60
C ALA A 382 44.69 31.75 42.19
N CYS A 383 45.01 32.66 41.28
CA CYS A 383 45.43 32.34 39.92
C CYS A 383 46.91 31.94 39.76
N SER A 384 47.71 32.01 40.84
CA SER A 384 49.16 31.79 40.78
C SER A 384 49.57 30.40 40.27
N SER A 385 48.78 29.37 40.59
CA SER A 385 48.97 28.00 40.10
C SER A 385 48.52 27.79 38.65
N CYS A 386 47.80 28.75 38.08
CA CYS A 386 47.20 28.67 36.75
C CYS A 386 47.96 29.48 35.70
N ILE A 387 49.04 30.16 36.10
CA ILE A 387 49.90 30.95 35.20
C ILE A 387 51.04 30.07 34.69
N SER A 388 51.20 29.99 33.37
CA SER A 388 52.29 29.30 32.69
C SER A 388 53.17 30.29 31.94
N THR A 389 54.47 30.03 31.87
CA THR A 389 55.41 30.85 31.10
C THR A 389 56.13 30.02 30.06
N TRP A 390 56.30 30.53 28.86
CA TRP A 390 57.12 29.90 27.82
C TRP A 390 58.03 30.94 27.17
N LYS A 391 59.10 30.47 26.53
CA LYS A 391 60.06 31.32 25.83
C LYS A 391 59.89 31.14 24.33
N GLU A 392 59.72 32.25 23.62
CA GLU A 392 59.72 32.29 22.16
C GLU A 392 60.84 33.24 21.70
N LYS A 393 61.86 32.67 21.05
CA LYS A 393 63.12 33.39 20.73
C LYS A 393 63.74 34.01 21.99
N ASP A 394 63.90 35.33 22.04
CA ASP A 394 64.46 36.08 23.17
C ASP A 394 63.38 36.72 24.07
N GLN A 395 62.09 36.38 23.88
CA GLN A 395 60.99 36.90 24.69
C GLN A 395 60.36 35.81 25.56
N ILE A 396 60.00 36.18 26.79
CA ILE A 396 59.26 35.31 27.72
C ILE A 396 57.82 35.78 27.70
N HIS A 397 56.91 34.84 27.47
CA HIS A 397 55.47 35.06 27.46
C HIS A 397 54.82 34.37 28.64
N SER A 398 53.72 34.94 29.11
CA SER A 398 52.92 34.35 30.20
C SER A 398 51.46 34.18 29.76
N SER A 399 50.84 33.05 30.10
CA SER A 399 49.42 32.80 29.92
C SER A 399 48.80 32.40 31.24
N VAL A 400 47.47 32.55 31.34
CA VAL A 400 46.68 32.04 32.46
C VAL A 400 45.58 31.13 31.92
N LYS A 401 45.42 29.98 32.55
CA LYS A 401 44.30 29.06 32.29
C LYS A 401 43.15 29.36 33.25
N ILE A 402 41.99 29.69 32.70
CA ILE A 402 40.79 30.03 33.48
C ILE A 402 39.67 29.07 33.07
N SER A 403 39.09 28.39 34.06
CA SER A 403 37.89 27.56 33.86
C SER A 403 36.70 28.42 33.44
N ARG A 404 36.09 28.11 32.30
CA ARG A 404 34.92 28.85 31.81
C ARG A 404 33.75 27.92 31.49
N PRO A 405 32.51 28.30 31.87
CA PRO A 405 31.34 27.54 31.46
C PRO A 405 31.10 27.70 29.96
N PHE A 406 31.10 26.60 29.20
CA PHE A 406 30.67 26.59 27.80
C PHE A 406 29.22 27.07 27.71
N MET A 407 28.97 28.08 26.87
CA MET A 407 27.69 28.81 26.76
C MET A 407 26.44 27.93 26.51
N MET A 408 26.62 26.67 26.11
CA MET A 408 25.52 25.75 25.80
C MET A 408 24.77 25.24 27.04
N LYS A 409 25.42 25.16 28.22
CA LYS A 409 24.74 24.84 29.50
C LYS A 409 23.67 25.86 29.91
N ARG A 410 23.63 27.03 29.27
CA ARG A 410 22.58 28.04 29.50
C ARG A 410 21.30 27.81 28.69
N LEU A 411 21.30 26.91 27.71
CA LEU A 411 20.09 26.55 26.95
C LEU A 411 19.27 25.46 27.66
N GLU A 412 19.91 24.63 28.49
CA GLU A 412 19.27 23.56 29.27
C GLU A 412 18.10 24.06 30.14
N ASN A 413 18.23 25.25 30.73
CA ASN A 413 17.22 25.84 31.60
C ASN A 413 16.04 26.50 30.86
N VAL A 414 16.15 26.71 29.55
CA VAL A 414 15.05 27.29 28.74
C VAL A 414 14.09 26.18 28.32
N VAL A 415 14.61 25.00 27.97
CA VAL A 415 13.79 23.87 27.52
C VAL A 415 13.10 23.17 28.70
N THR A 416 13.77 22.99 29.83
CA THR A 416 13.16 22.39 31.06
C THR A 416 12.17 23.31 31.76
N ARG A 417 12.28 24.64 31.59
CA ARG A 417 11.35 25.60 32.23
C ARG A 417 10.15 25.96 31.36
N ALA A 418 10.26 25.87 30.04
CA ALA A 418 9.10 25.96 29.15
C ALA A 418 8.20 24.72 29.24
N SER A 419 8.78 23.54 29.51
CA SER A 419 8.03 22.28 29.69
C SER A 419 7.44 22.07 31.09
N SER A 420 7.85 22.84 32.10
CA SER A 420 7.30 22.75 33.47
C SER A 420 6.20 23.76 33.79
N SER A 421 5.87 24.67 32.86
CA SER A 421 4.74 25.61 33.00
C SER A 421 3.44 25.20 32.28
N GLU A 422 3.38 24.03 31.64
CA GLU A 422 2.15 23.56 30.96
C GLU A 422 1.66 22.15 31.39
N GLN A 423 2.24 21.53 32.41
CA GLN A 423 1.75 20.23 32.90
C GLN A 423 1.81 20.10 34.42
N SER A 424 0.83 20.71 35.09
CA SER A 424 0.29 20.19 36.35
C SER A 424 -1.22 20.45 36.37
N ASN A 425 -1.96 19.47 35.86
CA ASN A 425 -3.24 19.00 36.38
C ASN A 425 -3.88 18.02 35.39
N LYS A 426 -3.50 16.74 35.47
CA LYS A 426 -4.41 15.60 35.24
C LYS A 426 -3.88 14.34 35.91
N SER A 427 -4.50 13.99 37.03
CA SER A 427 -4.86 12.60 37.32
C SER A 427 -5.90 12.56 38.45
N GLU A 428 -7.16 12.49 38.06
CA GLU A 428 -8.15 11.56 38.62
C GLU A 428 -9.34 11.48 37.66
N SER A 429 -9.73 10.26 37.31
CA SER A 429 -10.85 9.93 36.42
C SER A 429 -12.18 10.47 36.96
N PRO A 430 -13.10 10.95 36.10
CA PRO A 430 -14.26 10.10 35.81
C PRO A 430 -14.89 10.28 34.41
N SER A 431 -15.82 9.37 34.16
CA SER A 431 -16.90 9.36 33.19
C SER A 431 -17.65 10.68 32.95
N LEU A 432 -18.28 10.72 31.77
CA LEU A 432 -19.47 11.48 31.37
C LEU A 432 -19.35 13.00 31.11
N ALA A 433 -19.68 13.34 29.86
CA ALA A 433 -20.39 14.54 29.37
C ALA A 433 -19.63 15.86 29.08
N SER A 434 -19.67 16.20 27.78
CA SER A 434 -19.97 17.50 27.14
C SER A 434 -19.01 18.70 27.18
N GLY A 435 -18.86 19.32 25.99
CA GLY A 435 -18.47 20.73 25.78
C GLY A 435 -17.71 20.96 24.45
N ILE A 436 -18.32 20.78 23.28
CA ILE A 436 -19.03 21.78 22.44
C ILE A 436 -18.13 22.78 21.68
N THR A 437 -17.95 22.49 20.38
CA THR A 437 -18.01 23.39 19.20
C THR A 437 -18.30 22.45 18.02
N SER A 438 -19.31 22.50 17.16
CA SER A 438 -20.15 23.54 16.56
C SER A 438 -21.45 22.86 16.07
N HIS A 439 -22.56 23.59 16.04
CA HIS A 439 -23.93 23.10 15.82
C HIS A 439 -24.18 22.52 14.41
N GLY A 440 -24.83 21.36 14.37
CA GLY A 440 -25.45 20.81 13.17
C GLY A 440 -26.65 19.92 13.54
N ASN A 441 -27.77 20.53 13.96
CA ASN A 441 -29.05 19.84 14.12
C ASN A 441 -29.64 19.46 12.75
N GLY A 442 -28.99 18.54 12.04
CA GLY A 442 -29.47 17.96 10.79
C GLY A 442 -30.05 16.58 11.02
N THR A 443 -31.13 16.25 10.32
CA THR A 443 -31.61 14.87 10.19
C THR A 443 -31.23 14.34 8.82
N CYS A 444 -30.88 13.07 8.72
CA CYS A 444 -30.72 12.39 7.44
C CYS A 444 -31.62 11.17 7.34
N LYS A 445 -31.93 10.76 6.11
CA LYS A 445 -32.72 9.59 5.79
C LYS A 445 -31.82 8.51 5.20
N ALA A 446 -31.90 7.28 5.73
CA ALA A 446 -31.18 6.14 5.18
C ALA A 446 -31.72 5.74 3.80
N LEU A 447 -30.86 5.72 2.79
CA LEU A 447 -31.16 5.29 1.42
C LEU A 447 -31.02 3.77 1.25
N TYR A 448 -30.14 3.16 2.04
CA TYR A 448 -29.81 1.74 2.01
C TYR A 448 -29.70 1.19 3.44
N PRO A 449 -29.98 -0.11 3.66
CA PRO A 449 -29.74 -0.73 4.95
C PRO A 449 -28.24 -0.84 5.24
N PHE A 450 -27.86 -0.71 6.51
CA PHE A 450 -26.49 -0.89 6.99
C PHE A 450 -26.51 -1.71 8.28
N GLN A 451 -25.68 -2.76 8.33
CA GLN A 451 -25.56 -3.63 9.49
C GLN A 451 -24.25 -3.32 10.23
N ALA A 452 -24.38 -2.85 11.48
CA ALA A 452 -23.29 -2.56 12.39
C ALA A 452 -22.45 -3.83 12.63
N ARG A 453 -21.13 -3.70 12.50
CA ARG A 453 -20.14 -4.76 12.76
C ARG A 453 -19.39 -4.54 14.06
N ARG A 454 -19.43 -3.32 14.60
CA ARG A 454 -18.80 -2.92 15.86
C ARG A 454 -19.85 -2.34 16.80
N ASP A 455 -19.58 -2.40 18.10
CA ASP A 455 -20.51 -1.94 19.13
C ASP A 455 -20.71 -0.41 19.13
N ASP A 456 -19.77 0.32 18.53
CA ASP A 456 -19.82 1.77 18.32
C ASP A 456 -20.56 2.18 17.03
N GLU A 457 -21.05 1.23 16.23
CA GLU A 457 -21.75 1.47 14.97
C GLU A 457 -23.28 1.36 15.10
N LEU A 458 -24.00 2.11 14.26
CA LEU A 458 -25.47 2.19 14.28
C LEU A 458 -26.07 1.37 13.13
N ASN A 459 -26.99 0.45 13.42
CA ASN A 459 -27.76 -0.25 12.40
C ASN A 459 -28.77 0.69 11.73
N LEU A 460 -28.88 0.63 10.41
CA LEU A 460 -29.83 1.41 9.61
C LEU A 460 -30.70 0.49 8.75
N GLU A 461 -31.99 0.80 8.64
CA GLU A 461 -32.87 0.27 7.60
C GLU A 461 -33.21 1.36 6.58
N LYS A 462 -33.50 0.96 5.34
CA LYS A 462 -33.89 1.91 4.29
C LYS A 462 -35.13 2.69 4.73
N GLY A 463 -35.01 4.02 4.80
CA GLY A 463 -36.06 4.94 5.19
C GLY A 463 -35.97 5.44 6.63
N ASP A 464 -35.09 4.90 7.47
CA ASP A 464 -34.88 5.40 8.84
C ASP A 464 -34.41 6.86 8.84
N ILE A 465 -34.89 7.64 9.82
CA ILE A 465 -34.48 9.04 10.03
C ILE A 465 -33.52 9.11 11.22
N VAL A 466 -32.29 9.53 10.96
CA VAL A 466 -31.20 9.59 11.94
C VAL A 466 -30.91 11.04 12.28
N THR A 467 -30.80 11.35 13.57
CA THR A 467 -30.34 12.66 14.04
C THR A 467 -28.82 12.70 14.02
N ILE A 468 -28.23 13.63 13.26
CA ILE A 468 -26.78 13.77 13.15
C ILE A 468 -26.27 14.60 14.33
N TYR A 469 -25.19 14.13 14.96
CA TYR A 469 -24.48 14.86 16.01
C TYR A 469 -23.09 15.31 15.55
N GLU A 470 -22.41 14.51 14.73
CA GLU A 470 -21.07 14.83 14.24
C GLU A 470 -20.87 14.30 12.83
N LYS A 471 -20.21 15.10 11.98
CA LYS A 471 -19.81 14.69 10.62
C LYS A 471 -18.29 14.62 10.58
N GLN A 472 -17.73 13.41 10.55
CA GLN A 472 -16.28 13.24 10.42
C GLN A 472 -15.89 13.31 8.92
N ASN A 473 -14.72 13.88 8.64
CA ASN A 473 -14.23 14.09 7.27
C ASN A 473 -13.91 12.78 6.52
N GLU A 474 -13.84 11.65 7.23
CA GLU A 474 -13.48 10.32 6.69
C GLU A 474 -14.69 9.51 6.18
N GLY A 475 -15.87 10.15 6.04
CA GLY A 475 -17.07 9.50 5.48
C GLY A 475 -17.92 8.73 6.50
N TRP A 476 -17.63 8.86 7.79
CA TRP A 476 -18.44 8.33 8.89
C TRP A 476 -19.09 9.47 9.68
N TRP A 477 -20.39 9.35 9.91
CA TRP A 477 -21.14 10.30 10.73
C TRP A 477 -21.55 9.64 12.03
N PHE A 478 -21.65 10.44 13.08
CA PHE A 478 -22.15 10.00 14.38
C PHE A 478 -23.53 10.59 14.61
N GLY A 479 -24.46 9.76 15.07
CA GLY A 479 -25.83 10.20 15.29
C GLY A 479 -26.63 9.22 16.14
N SER A 480 -27.94 9.44 16.19
CA SER A 480 -28.86 8.57 16.92
C SER A 480 -30.08 8.17 16.12
N LEU A 481 -30.50 6.92 16.34
CA LEU A 481 -31.72 6.33 15.81
C LEU A 481 -32.38 5.51 16.91
N LYS A 482 -33.67 5.78 17.19
CA LYS A 482 -34.48 5.04 18.17
C LYS A 482 -33.79 4.94 19.56
N GLY A 483 -33.11 6.00 19.99
CA GLY A 483 -32.42 6.07 21.29
C GLY A 483 -31.04 5.41 21.36
N LYS A 484 -30.59 4.72 20.30
CA LYS A 484 -29.22 4.20 20.20
C LYS A 484 -28.33 5.19 19.46
N LYS A 485 -27.10 5.37 19.94
CA LYS A 485 -26.08 6.24 19.34
C LYS A 485 -24.97 5.39 18.73
N GLY A 486 -24.45 5.80 17.58
CA GLY A 486 -23.35 5.10 16.93
C GLY A 486 -22.93 5.75 15.62
N HIS A 487 -21.85 5.24 15.06
CA HIS A 487 -21.30 5.64 13.78
C HIS A 487 -22.01 4.94 12.61
N PHE A 488 -22.25 5.66 11.53
CA PHE A 488 -22.79 5.12 10.29
C PHE A 488 -22.17 5.82 9.07
N PRO A 489 -22.07 5.14 7.91
CA PRO A 489 -21.44 5.70 6.73
C PRO A 489 -22.32 6.80 6.09
N SER A 490 -21.72 7.96 5.81
CA SER A 490 -22.43 9.10 5.19
C SER A 490 -22.97 8.80 3.81
N ALA A 491 -22.31 7.90 3.05
CA ALA A 491 -22.73 7.48 1.72
C ALA A 491 -24.06 6.70 1.70
N TYR A 492 -24.56 6.26 2.85
CA TYR A 492 -25.79 5.46 2.97
C TYR A 492 -27.01 6.31 3.34
N VAL A 493 -26.83 7.62 3.53
CA VAL A 493 -27.86 8.53 4.00
C VAL A 493 -27.93 9.78 3.12
N GLU A 494 -29.08 10.44 3.12
CA GLU A 494 -29.29 11.74 2.47
C GLU A 494 -29.77 12.75 3.51
N GLU A 495 -29.18 13.94 3.55
CA GLU A 495 -29.61 15.00 4.48
C GLU A 495 -31.01 15.51 4.13
N VAL A 496 -31.86 15.59 5.14
CA VAL A 496 -33.21 16.14 5.01
C VAL A 496 -33.15 17.62 5.41
N PRO A 497 -33.45 18.58 4.51
CA PRO A 497 -33.44 19.99 4.85
C PRO A 497 -34.50 20.31 5.91
N SER A 498 -34.10 21.00 6.97
CA SER A 498 -34.98 21.48 8.02
C SER A 498 -35.92 22.55 7.47
N ASN A 499 -37.16 22.17 7.12
CA ASN A 499 -38.19 23.13 6.74
C ASN A 499 -38.58 23.99 7.97
N ASN A 500 -38.15 25.25 7.98
CA ASN A 500 -38.68 26.27 8.86
C ASN A 500 -40.12 26.59 8.45
N ALA A 501 -41.10 25.90 9.04
CA ALA A 501 -42.49 26.33 9.02
C ALA A 501 -42.80 27.12 10.29
N LYS A 502 -42.74 28.46 10.17
CA LYS A 502 -43.58 29.35 10.96
C LYS A 502 -44.98 29.32 10.35
N ALA A 503 -45.96 28.77 11.06
CA ALA A 503 -47.35 29.23 11.20
C ALA A 503 -48.10 28.23 12.06
#